data_AF-A0A832SMG2-F1
#
_entry.id   AF-A0A832SMG2-F1
#
_cell.length_a   1.000
_cell.length_b   1.000
_cell.length_c   1.000
_cell.angle_alpha   90.00
_cell.angle_beta   90.00
_cell.angle_gamma   90.00
#
_symmetry.space_group_name_H-M   'P 1'
#
loop_
_entity.id
_entity.type
_entity.pdbx_description
1 polymer ?
#
loop_
_entity_poly.entity_id
_entity_poly.type
_entity_poly.pdbx_seq_one_letter_code
_entity_poly.pdbx_strand_id
1 'polypeptide(L)'
;MEKRSKKVKVHREKFERAVELLENGVSPRRVAKELGLSLNQVYSIAEHLDIYLDLRELEEEVTRLRKTRDQLREEIATMLREVTSLIKVLKYFEAVVLADLMELEDLKKTYGALNPRMARMLFSLMEYYARLLEEFEKNRKVLEDKARRLEEIGKI
;
A
#
# COMPACT_ATOMS: atom_id res chain seq x y z
N MET A 1 23.06 -8.25 27.83
CA MET A 1 23.70 -9.39 28.51
C MET A 1 23.49 -10.62 27.63
N GLU A 2 24.50 -11.02 26.87
CA GLU A 2 24.45 -12.29 26.11
C GLU A 2 24.37 -13.45 27.11
N LYS A 3 23.26 -14.18 27.10
CA LYS A 3 23.14 -15.44 27.83
C LYS A 3 24.05 -16.44 27.13
N ARG A 4 25.25 -16.69 27.68
CA ARG A 4 26.09 -17.82 27.27
C ARG A 4 25.26 -19.10 27.37
N SER A 5 24.85 -19.67 26.24
CA SER A 5 24.16 -20.96 26.25
C SER A 5 25.13 -21.99 26.83
N LYS A 6 24.72 -22.63 27.93
CA LYS A 6 25.48 -23.76 28.49
C LYS A 6 25.54 -24.82 27.40
N LYS A 7 26.73 -25.18 26.91
CA LYS A 7 26.90 -26.27 25.93
C LYS A 7 26.25 -27.55 26.48
N VAL A 8 25.07 -27.85 25.97
CA VAL A 8 24.30 -29.04 26.34
C VAL A 8 24.96 -30.23 25.64
N LYS A 9 25.51 -31.17 26.41
CA LYS A 9 26.09 -32.40 25.86
C LYS A 9 25.01 -33.47 25.78
N VAL A 10 24.79 -34.01 24.58
CA VAL A 10 23.85 -35.11 24.30
C VAL A 10 24.62 -36.18 23.52
N HIS A 11 24.35 -37.46 23.80
CA HIS A 11 24.95 -38.56 23.06
C HIS A 11 24.47 -38.53 21.60
N ARG A 12 25.36 -38.76 20.63
CA ARG A 12 25.08 -38.58 19.19
C ARG A 12 23.83 -39.34 18.72
N GLU A 13 23.71 -40.61 19.07
CA GLU A 13 22.54 -41.43 18.69
C GLU A 13 21.22 -40.90 19.27
N LYS A 14 21.25 -40.34 20.49
CA LYS A 14 20.07 -39.74 21.11
C LYS A 14 19.71 -38.40 20.48
N PHE A 15 20.72 -37.65 20.01
CA PHE A 15 20.51 -36.44 19.26
C PHE A 15 19.82 -36.76 17.93
N GLU A 16 20.38 -37.66 17.12
CA GLU A 16 19.82 -38.04 15.81
C GLU A 16 18.38 -38.55 15.91
N ARG A 17 18.07 -39.44 16.88
CA ARG A 17 16.67 -39.88 17.11
C ARG A 17 15.76 -38.78 17.66
N ALA A 18 16.29 -37.84 18.45
CA ALA A 18 15.48 -36.72 18.94
C ALA A 18 15.10 -35.79 17.80
N VAL A 19 16.01 -35.53 16.85
CA VAL A 19 15.73 -34.76 15.63
C VAL A 19 14.62 -35.41 14.83
N GLU A 20 14.77 -36.70 14.50
CA GLU A 20 13.78 -37.44 13.71
C GLU A 20 12.38 -37.40 14.36
N LEU A 21 12.29 -37.60 15.68
CA LEU A 21 11.00 -37.53 16.38
C LEU A 21 10.41 -36.11 16.40
N LEU A 22 11.24 -35.08 16.59
CA LEU A 22 10.79 -33.69 16.60
C LEU A 22 10.32 -33.24 15.21
N GLU A 23 11.02 -33.60 14.13
CA GLU A 23 10.62 -33.33 12.74
C GLU A 23 9.29 -34.02 12.39
N ASN A 24 9.05 -35.22 12.94
CA ASN A 24 7.78 -35.93 12.81
C ASN A 24 6.65 -35.38 13.72
N GLY A 25 6.86 -34.24 14.38
CA GLY A 25 5.85 -33.56 15.19
C GLY A 25 5.59 -34.19 16.57
N VAL A 26 6.48 -35.07 17.05
CA VAL A 26 6.36 -35.65 18.40
C VAL A 26 6.66 -34.58 19.44
N SER A 27 5.82 -34.48 20.47
CA SER A 27 5.98 -33.44 21.49
C SER A 27 7.29 -33.58 22.28
N PRO A 28 7.94 -32.47 22.71
CA PRO A 28 9.22 -32.51 23.42
C PRO A 28 9.18 -33.35 24.71
N ARG A 29 8.03 -33.38 25.38
CA ARG A 29 7.79 -34.21 26.58
C ARG A 29 7.86 -35.70 26.28
N ARG A 30 7.33 -36.12 25.14
CA ARG A 30 7.35 -37.52 24.71
C ARG A 30 8.74 -37.94 24.25
N VAL A 31 9.43 -37.09 23.47
CA VAL A 31 10.83 -37.30 23.07
C VAL A 31 11.74 -37.41 24.30
N ALA A 32 11.59 -36.52 25.28
CA ALA A 32 12.34 -36.54 26.54
C ALA A 32 12.15 -37.86 27.30
N LYS A 33 10.89 -38.34 27.40
CA LYS A 33 10.55 -39.59 28.07
C LYS A 33 11.11 -40.82 27.33
N GLU A 34 11.04 -40.84 26.01
CA GLU A 34 11.43 -41.98 25.18
C GLU A 34 12.95 -42.15 25.08
N LEU A 35 13.69 -41.05 24.98
CA LEU A 35 15.16 -41.07 24.82
C LEU A 35 15.91 -40.88 26.15
N GLY A 36 15.18 -40.66 27.25
CA GLY A 36 15.75 -40.35 28.56
C GLY A 36 16.58 -39.06 28.53
N LEU A 37 16.07 -38.04 27.84
CA LEU A 37 16.67 -36.71 27.77
C LEU A 37 15.93 -35.76 28.71
N SER A 38 16.61 -34.74 29.22
CA SER A 38 15.93 -33.66 29.92
C SER A 38 15.12 -32.81 28.94
N LEU A 39 14.02 -32.22 29.39
CA LEU A 39 13.22 -31.30 28.57
C LEU A 39 14.09 -30.15 28.00
N ASN A 40 15.02 -29.63 28.79
CA ASN A 40 15.94 -28.58 28.34
C ASN A 40 16.86 -29.07 27.21
N GLN A 41 17.32 -30.33 27.25
CA GLN A 41 18.09 -30.93 26.15
C GLN A 41 17.27 -30.98 24.87
N VAL A 42 16.00 -31.40 24.95
CA VAL A 42 15.12 -31.50 23.78
C VAL A 42 14.77 -30.12 23.22
N TYR A 43 14.49 -29.12 24.06
CA TYR A 43 14.24 -27.76 23.61
C TYR A 43 15.47 -27.10 22.97
N SER A 44 16.68 -27.31 23.52
CA SER A 44 17.91 -26.81 22.88
C SER A 44 18.19 -27.46 21.53
N ILE A 45 17.82 -28.73 21.34
CA ILE A 45 17.90 -29.40 20.04
C ILE A 45 16.90 -28.76 19.07
N ALA A 46 15.67 -28.53 19.51
CA ALA A 46 14.63 -27.95 18.68
C ALA A 46 14.89 -26.48 18.29
N GLU A 47 15.45 -25.67 19.21
CA GLU A 47 15.92 -24.30 18.93
C GLU A 47 17.05 -24.29 17.91
N HIS A 48 18.03 -25.21 18.01
CA HIS A 48 19.15 -25.26 17.07
C HIS A 48 18.76 -25.68 15.65
N LEU A 49 17.61 -26.33 15.50
CA LEU A 49 17.10 -26.83 14.22
C LEU A 49 15.91 -26.02 13.70
N ASP A 50 15.54 -24.93 14.39
CA ASP A 50 14.44 -24.05 14.03
C ASP A 50 13.09 -24.80 13.86
N ILE A 51 12.92 -25.91 14.58
CA ILE A 51 11.73 -26.78 14.46
C ILE A 51 10.49 -26.09 15.08
N TYR A 52 10.69 -25.17 16.02
CA TYR A 52 9.62 -24.39 16.64
C TYR A 52 9.70 -22.93 16.20
N LEU A 53 8.60 -22.43 15.64
CA LEU A 53 8.42 -21.01 15.35
C LEU A 53 8.21 -20.23 16.65
N ASP A 54 8.87 -19.09 16.79
CA ASP A 54 8.55 -18.12 17.83
C ASP A 54 7.25 -17.41 17.46
N LEU A 55 6.16 -17.82 18.11
CA LEU A 55 4.84 -17.22 17.92
C LEU A 55 4.82 -15.72 18.26
N ARG A 56 5.71 -15.23 19.13
CA ARG A 56 5.75 -13.80 19.48
C ARG A 56 6.25 -12.94 18.32
N GLU A 57 7.27 -13.40 17.61
CA GLU A 57 7.80 -12.69 16.45
C GLU A 57 6.73 -12.60 15.35
N LEU A 58 6.01 -13.70 15.11
CA LEU A 58 4.88 -13.74 14.18
C LEU A 58 3.72 -12.84 14.63
N GLU A 59 3.38 -12.81 15.92
CA GLU A 59 2.34 -11.93 16.46
C GLU A 59 2.70 -10.44 16.30
N GLU A 60 3.97 -10.08 16.54
CA GLU A 60 4.49 -8.73 16.31
C GLU A 60 4.48 -8.35 14.83
N GLU A 61 4.84 -9.28 13.94
CA GLU A 61 4.79 -9.08 12.50
C GLU A 61 3.35 -8.90 12.00
N VAL A 62 2.43 -9.76 12.41
CA VAL A 62 1.00 -9.64 12.11
C VAL A 62 0.44 -8.31 12.59
N THR A 63 0.86 -7.84 13.77
CA THR A 63 0.42 -6.55 14.31
C THR A 63 0.95 -5.38 13.49
N ARG A 64 2.22 -5.43 13.05
CA ARG A 64 2.82 -4.44 12.14
C ARG A 64 2.13 -4.40 10.78
N LEU A 65 1.88 -5.56 10.18
CA LEU A 65 1.19 -5.66 8.89
C LEU A 65 -0.25 -5.13 8.97
N ARG A 66 -0.97 -5.41 10.07
CA ARG A 66 -2.32 -4.87 10.29
C ARG A 66 -2.32 -3.34 10.36
N LYS A 67 -1.38 -2.74 11.09
CA LYS A 67 -1.25 -1.28 11.16
C LYS A 67 -0.97 -0.66 9.80
N THR A 68 -0.04 -1.25 9.05
CA THR A 68 0.34 -0.79 7.70
C THR A 68 -0.86 -0.86 6.75
N ARG A 69 -1.60 -1.98 6.77
CA ARG A 69 -2.84 -2.14 6.00
C ARG A 69 -3.88 -1.07 6.34
N ASP A 70 -4.08 -0.76 7.62
CA ASP A 70 -5.09 0.20 8.05
C ASP A 70 -4.71 1.64 7.65
N GLN A 71 -3.42 1.98 7.69
CA GLN A 71 -2.90 3.25 7.15
C GLN A 71 -3.14 3.37 5.64
N LEU A 72 -2.76 2.33 4.88
CA LEU A 72 -2.99 2.30 3.43
C LEU A 72 -4.47 2.43 3.06
N ARG A 73 -5.37 1.82 3.83
CA ARG A 73 -6.82 1.96 3.62
C ARG A 73 -7.30 3.40 3.75
N GLU A 74 -6.83 4.12 4.77
CA GLU A 74 -7.22 5.52 4.99
C GLU A 74 -6.66 6.44 3.89
N GLU A 75 -5.42 6.20 3.48
CA GLU A 75 -4.80 6.94 2.37
C GLU A 75 -5.60 6.74 1.07
N ILE A 76 -5.90 5.48 0.70
CA ILE A 76 -6.72 5.15 -0.47
C ILE A 76 -8.09 5.84 -0.40
N ALA A 77 -8.76 5.78 0.75
CA ALA A 77 -10.06 6.43 0.95
C ALA A 77 -9.98 7.95 0.77
N THR A 78 -8.88 8.57 1.16
CA THR A 78 -8.63 10.00 0.97
C THR A 78 -8.44 10.33 -0.51
N MET A 79 -7.63 9.57 -1.24
CA MET A 79 -7.46 9.79 -2.69
C MET A 79 -8.74 9.55 -3.48
N LEU A 80 -9.54 8.55 -3.13
CA LEU A 80 -10.85 8.34 -3.77
C LEU A 80 -11.76 9.55 -3.61
N ARG A 81 -11.75 10.21 -2.45
CA ARG A 81 -12.49 11.46 -2.21
C ARG A 81 -11.96 12.60 -3.08
N GLU A 82 -10.64 12.76 -3.17
CA GLU A 82 -10.00 13.79 -4.01
C GLU A 82 -10.33 13.59 -5.51
N VAL A 83 -10.18 12.37 -6.01
CA VAL A 83 -10.51 12.01 -7.41
C VAL A 83 -11.99 12.27 -7.69
N THR A 84 -12.88 11.87 -6.78
CA THR A 84 -14.33 12.12 -6.94
C THR A 84 -14.63 13.62 -7.00
N SER A 85 -13.94 14.43 -6.20
CA SER A 85 -14.08 15.89 -6.24
C SER A 85 -13.63 16.45 -7.59
N LEU A 86 -12.48 16.00 -8.10
CA LEU A 86 -11.97 16.44 -9.41
C LEU A 86 -12.89 16.04 -10.57
N ILE A 87 -13.49 14.85 -10.51
CA ILE A 87 -14.49 14.42 -11.51
C ILE A 87 -15.70 15.36 -11.51
N LYS A 88 -16.16 15.83 -10.34
CA LYS A 88 -17.27 16.80 -10.27
C LYS A 88 -16.89 18.13 -10.90
N VAL A 89 -15.69 18.63 -10.63
CA VAL A 89 -15.17 19.87 -11.25
C VAL A 89 -15.09 19.71 -12.77
N LEU A 90 -14.59 18.58 -13.27
CA LEU A 90 -14.52 18.28 -14.71
C LEU A 90 -15.90 18.28 -15.37
N LYS A 91 -16.92 17.68 -14.74
CA LYS A 91 -18.29 17.67 -15.28
C LYS A 91 -18.91 19.07 -15.31
N TYR A 92 -18.69 19.87 -14.27
CA TYR A 92 -19.13 21.26 -14.26
C TYR A 92 -18.46 22.06 -15.37
N PHE A 93 -17.15 21.85 -15.54
CA PHE A 93 -16.38 22.51 -16.58
C PHE A 93 -16.84 22.14 -17.99
N GLU A 94 -17.09 20.86 -18.26
CA GLU A 94 -17.65 20.38 -19.54
C GLU A 94 -18.97 21.10 -19.88
N ALA A 95 -19.84 21.28 -18.89
CA ALA A 95 -21.10 22.01 -19.07
C ALA A 95 -20.89 23.51 -19.38
N VAL A 96 -19.91 24.16 -18.74
CA VAL A 96 -19.58 25.57 -19.01
C VAL A 96 -19.02 25.73 -20.43
N VAL A 97 -18.12 24.85 -20.87
CA VAL A 97 -17.57 24.85 -22.24
C VAL A 97 -18.67 24.74 -23.28
N LEU A 98 -19.62 23.81 -23.07
CA LEU A 98 -20.77 23.64 -23.95
C LEU A 98 -21.60 24.93 -24.05
N ALA A 99 -21.86 25.60 -22.92
CA ALA A 99 -22.61 26.86 -22.91
C ALA A 99 -21.87 27.98 -23.67
N ASP A 100 -20.57 28.14 -23.45
CA ASP A 100 -19.74 29.14 -24.15
C ASP A 100 -19.71 28.90 -25.67
N LEU A 101 -19.62 27.63 -26.09
CA LEU A 101 -19.66 27.25 -27.51
C LEU A 101 -21.01 27.56 -28.14
N MET A 102 -22.12 27.31 -27.43
CA MET A 102 -23.46 27.65 -27.90
C MET A 102 -23.63 29.17 -28.08
N GLU A 103 -23.16 29.97 -27.12
CA GLU A 103 -23.22 31.44 -27.21
C GLU A 103 -22.38 31.97 -28.37
N LEU A 104 -21.19 31.40 -28.60
CA LEU A 104 -20.36 31.73 -29.78
C LEU A 104 -21.07 31.39 -31.10
N GLU A 105 -21.76 30.25 -31.16
CA GLU A 105 -22.50 29.85 -32.35
C GLU A 105 -23.68 30.80 -32.64
N ASP A 106 -24.40 31.21 -31.59
CA ASP A 106 -25.49 32.17 -31.69
C ASP A 106 -24.98 33.55 -32.13
N LEU A 107 -23.93 34.06 -31.51
CA LEU A 107 -23.29 35.32 -31.91
C LEU A 107 -22.80 35.28 -33.36
N LYS A 108 -22.26 34.14 -33.80
CA LYS A 108 -21.85 33.93 -35.20
C LYS A 108 -23.04 34.00 -36.15
N LYS A 109 -24.18 33.40 -35.78
CA LYS A 109 -25.42 33.48 -36.57
C LYS A 109 -25.97 34.91 -36.62
N THR A 110 -25.97 35.64 -35.51
CA THR A 110 -26.56 36.98 -35.42
C THR A 110 -25.71 38.06 -36.09
N TYR A 111 -24.38 38.01 -35.93
CA TYR A 111 -23.51 39.12 -36.29
C TYR A 111 -22.44 38.81 -37.34
N GLY A 112 -22.31 37.54 -37.76
CA GLY A 112 -21.24 37.09 -38.65
C GLY A 112 -19.87 37.02 -37.97
N ALA A 113 -18.95 36.25 -38.55
CA ALA A 113 -17.68 35.85 -37.90
C ALA A 113 -16.69 36.99 -37.57
N LEU A 114 -16.91 38.20 -38.09
CA LEU A 114 -15.98 39.34 -37.96
C LEU A 114 -16.41 40.38 -36.91
N ASN A 115 -17.40 40.08 -36.06
CA ASN A 115 -17.84 41.02 -35.03
C ASN A 115 -16.76 41.22 -33.94
N PRO A 116 -16.33 42.46 -33.65
CA PRO A 116 -15.35 42.75 -32.59
C PRO A 116 -15.75 42.26 -31.17
N ARG A 117 -17.05 42.11 -30.88
CA ARG A 117 -17.53 41.48 -29.64
C ARG A 117 -17.18 40.00 -29.58
N MET A 118 -17.26 39.29 -30.70
CA MET A 118 -16.92 37.87 -30.80
C MET A 118 -15.42 37.65 -30.61
N ALA A 119 -14.58 38.52 -31.20
CA ALA A 119 -13.13 38.48 -31.00
C ALA A 119 -12.76 38.67 -29.51
N ARG A 120 -13.34 39.66 -28.82
CA ARG A 120 -13.10 39.88 -27.39
C ARG A 120 -13.51 38.68 -26.54
N MET A 121 -14.68 38.12 -26.81
CA MET A 121 -15.17 36.94 -26.09
C MET A 121 -14.29 35.72 -26.31
N LEU A 122 -13.84 35.47 -27.55
CA LEU A 122 -12.87 34.41 -27.87
C LEU A 122 -11.55 34.60 -27.12
N PHE A 123 -11.02 35.81 -27.03
CA PHE A 123 -9.80 36.08 -26.25
C PHE A 123 -9.99 35.81 -24.77
N SER A 124 -11.10 36.28 -24.17
CA SER A 124 -11.40 36.01 -22.75
C SER A 124 -11.56 34.52 -22.47
N LEU A 125 -12.20 33.78 -23.37
CA LEU A 125 -12.31 32.33 -23.29
C LEU A 125 -10.95 31.64 -23.40
N MET A 126 -10.11 32.06 -24.35
CA MET A 126 -8.76 31.52 -24.49
C MET A 126 -7.92 31.72 -23.23
N GLU A 127 -7.98 32.91 -22.61
CA GLU A 127 -7.27 33.17 -21.34
C GLU A 127 -7.80 32.32 -20.19
N TYR A 128 -9.12 32.16 -20.08
CA TYR A 128 -9.75 31.32 -19.08
C TYR A 128 -9.33 29.85 -19.22
N TYR A 129 -9.40 29.31 -20.44
CA TYR A 129 -9.02 27.93 -20.73
C TYR A 129 -7.52 27.67 -20.57
N ALA A 130 -6.66 28.63 -20.90
CA ALA A 130 -5.23 28.52 -20.68
C ALA A 130 -4.89 28.37 -19.18
N ARG A 131 -5.48 29.21 -18.32
CA ARG A 131 -5.30 29.13 -16.85
C ARG A 131 -5.77 27.80 -16.30
N LEU A 132 -6.89 27.31 -16.79
CA LEU A 132 -7.45 26.06 -16.31
C LEU A 132 -6.60 24.85 -16.73
N LEU A 133 -6.03 24.87 -17.93
CA LEU A 133 -5.10 23.85 -18.38
C LEU A 133 -3.89 23.73 -17.44
N GLU A 134 -3.33 24.87 -17.01
CA GLU A 134 -2.23 24.89 -16.04
C GLU A 134 -2.63 24.28 -14.67
N GLU A 135 -3.85 24.55 -14.19
CA GLU A 135 -4.35 23.96 -12.95
C GLU A 135 -4.54 22.44 -13.07
N PHE A 136 -5.08 21.96 -14.19
CA PHE A 136 -5.20 20.53 -14.45
C PHE A 136 -3.84 19.83 -14.50
N GLU A 137 -2.84 20.42 -15.16
CA GLU A 137 -1.49 19.87 -15.20
C GLU A 137 -0.84 19.79 -13.82
N LYS A 138 -1.01 20.82 -12.99
CA LYS A 138 -0.54 20.82 -11.59
C LYS A 138 -1.21 19.70 -10.79
N ASN A 139 -2.54 19.59 -10.87
CA ASN A 139 -3.31 18.57 -10.15
C ASN A 139 -2.95 17.16 -10.62
N ARG A 140 -2.75 16.95 -11.93
CA ARG A 140 -2.32 15.67 -12.49
C ARG A 140 -0.97 15.23 -11.90
N LYS A 141 0.03 16.12 -11.87
CA LYS A 141 1.35 15.81 -11.30
C LYS A 141 1.27 15.39 -9.83
N VAL A 142 0.48 16.11 -9.04
CA VAL A 142 0.26 15.76 -7.61
C VAL A 142 -0.35 14.36 -7.47
N LEU A 143 -1.33 14.01 -8.30
CA LEU A 143 -1.94 12.67 -8.28
C LEU A 143 -0.97 11.58 -8.73
N GLU A 144 -0.18 11.82 -9.77
CA GLU A 144 0.85 10.88 -10.24
C GLU A 144 1.90 10.62 -9.16
N ASP A 145 2.37 11.66 -8.46
CA ASP A 145 3.31 11.51 -7.35
C ASP A 145 2.70 10.74 -6.17
N LYS A 146 1.43 11.01 -5.83
CA LYS A 146 0.71 10.23 -4.80
C LYS A 146 0.57 8.77 -5.20
N ALA A 147 0.23 8.49 -6.46
CA ALA A 147 0.10 7.12 -6.96
C ALA A 147 1.43 6.34 -6.89
N ARG A 148 2.55 6.98 -7.28
CA ARG A 148 3.88 6.36 -7.15
C ARG A 148 4.24 6.00 -5.71
N ARG A 149 3.96 6.90 -4.75
CA ARG A 149 4.22 6.62 -3.32
C ARG A 149 3.46 5.40 -2.83
N LEU A 150 2.21 5.22 -3.25
CA LEU A 150 1.46 4.00 -2.89
C LEU A 150 2.03 2.74 -3.52
N GLU A 151 2.48 2.80 -4.78
CA GLU A 151 3.13 1.65 -5.42
C GLU A 151 4.43 1.27 -4.71
N GLU A 152 5.17 2.24 -4.19
CA GLU A 152 6.37 2.00 -3.38
C GLU A 152 6.01 1.34 -2.03
N ILE A 153 4.96 1.82 -1.34
CA ILE A 153 4.53 1.24 -0.07
C ILE A 153 3.95 -0.17 -0.25
N GLY A 154 3.21 -0.42 -1.33
CA GLY A 154 2.61 -1.73 -1.63
C GLY A 154 3.60 -2.81 -2.08
N LYS A 155 4.86 -2.45 -2.36
CA LYS A 155 5.96 -3.39 -2.67
C LYS A 155 6.75 -3.83 -1.43
N ILE A 156 6.43 -3.28 -0.25
CA ILE A 156 6.95 -3.69 1.07
C ILE A 156 6.00 -4.74 1.65
#